data_AF-A0A397M7B9-F1
#
_entry.id   AF-A0A397M7B9-F1
#
_cell.length_a   1.000
_cell.length_b   1.000
_cell.length_c   1.000
_cell.angle_alpha   90.00
_cell.angle_beta   90.00
_cell.angle_gamma   90.00
#
_symmetry.space_group_name_H-M   'P 1'
#
loop_
_entity.id
_entity.type
_entity.pdbx_description
1 polymer ?
#
loop_
_entity_poly.entity_id
_entity_poly.type
_entity_poly.pdbx_seq_one_letter_code
_entity_poly.pdbx_strand_id
1 'polypeptide(L)' 'MKKTYPVGHFNVEIETFGTGPFEAVGFIQPQRTNEPLDRIVAKGATAQEAVEAALEKASVASAGLWLAGKNRRHID' A
#
# COMPACT_ATOMS: atom_id res chain seq x y z
N MET A 1 -3.38 -3.42 13.55
CA MET A 1 -4.80 -3.21 13.13
C MET A 1 -4.83 -3.09 11.62
N LYS A 2 -5.62 -3.91 10.92
CA LYS A 2 -5.71 -3.90 9.45
C LYS A 2 -6.70 -2.84 8.96
N LYS A 3 -6.31 -2.03 7.98
CA LYS A 3 -7.15 -1.01 7.31
C LYS A 3 -6.85 -0.97 5.82
N THR A 4 -7.86 -0.68 5.00
CA THR A 4 -7.71 -0.58 3.54
C THR A 4 -7.86 0.87 3.10
N TYR A 5 -6.96 1.31 2.23
CA TYR A 5 -6.89 2.68 1.72
C TYR A 5 -6.95 2.70 0.19
N PRO A 6 -7.81 3.53 -0.43
CA PRO A 6 -7.80 3.70 -1.87
C PRO A 6 -6.63 4.59 -2.30
N VAL A 7 -5.84 4.13 -3.28
CA VAL A 7 -4.72 4.87 -3.87
C VAL A 7 -4.77 4.74 -5.39
N GLY A 8 -5.32 5.76 -6.06
CA GLY A 8 -5.60 5.70 -7.50
C GLY A 8 -6.55 4.56 -7.84
N HIS A 9 -6.12 3.66 -8.73
CA HIS A 9 -6.87 2.46 -9.15
C HIS A 9 -6.59 1.22 -8.28
N PHE A 10 -5.89 1.40 -7.16
CA PHE A 10 -5.48 0.32 -6.27
C PHE A 10 -6.10 0.49 -4.88
N ASN A 11 -6.26 -0.64 -4.20
CA ASN A 11 -6.47 -0.76 -2.77
C ASN A 11 -5.13 -1.07 -2.12
N VAL A 12 -4.89 -0.46 -0.96
CA VAL A 12 -3.70 -0.71 -0.15
C VAL A 12 -4.16 -1.18 1.22
N GLU A 13 -4.03 -2.46 1.49
CA GLU A 13 -4.28 -3.01 2.82
C GLU A 13 -3.05 -2.78 3.68
N ILE A 14 -3.17 -2.03 4.77
CA ILE A 14 -2.08 -1.73 5.69
C ILE A 14 -2.38 -2.34 7.06
N GLU A 15 -1.39 -3.02 7.61
CA GLU A 15 -1.37 -3.53 8.97
C GLU A 15 -0.18 -2.95 9.74
N THR A 16 -0.47 -2.39 10.91
CA THR A 16 0.53 -1.85 11.83
C THR A 16 0.89 -2.83 12.94
N PHE A 17 2.18 -2.87 13.27
CA PHE A 17 2.76 -3.73 14.30
C PHE A 17 3.65 -2.93 15.25
N GLY A 18 3.78 -3.44 16.49
CA GLY A 18 4.71 -2.95 17.50
C GLY A 18 4.09 -2.06 18.59
N THR A 19 4.89 -1.80 19.62
CA THR A 19 4.62 -0.88 20.74
C THR A 19 5.73 0.17 20.92
N GLY A 20 6.65 0.25 19.94
CA GLY A 20 7.79 1.18 19.82
C GLY A 20 7.79 1.78 18.41
N PRO A 21 8.93 2.05 17.71
CA PRO A 21 8.84 2.49 16.33
C PRO A 21 7.95 1.51 15.55
N PHE A 22 6.83 2.02 15.08
CA PHE A 22 5.76 1.23 14.51
C PHE A 22 6.16 0.84 13.11
N GLU A 23 5.87 -0.40 12.75
CA GLU A 23 6.05 -0.89 11.39
C GLU A 23 4.68 -1.03 10.74
N ALA A 24 4.53 -0.45 9.55
CA ALA A 24 3.35 -0.58 8.72
C ALA A 24 3.72 -1.43 7.51
N VAL A 25 3.07 -2.58 7.37
CA VAL A 25 3.20 -3.46 6.20
C VAL A 25 1.94 -3.28 5.38
N GLY A 26 2.08 -3.09 4.07
CA GLY A 26 0.91 -3.05 3.20
C GLY A 26 1.05 -3.80 1.88
N PHE A 27 -0.09 -4.14 1.29
CA PHE A 27 -0.19 -4.82 0.01
C PHE A 27 -0.95 -3.97 -0.98
N ILE A 28 -0.35 -3.72 -2.14
CA ILE A 28 -0.97 -2.98 -3.24
C ILE A 28 -1.72 -3.97 -4.12
N GLN A 29 -3.00 -3.71 -4.32
CA GLN A 29 -3.94 -4.61 -4.97
C GLN A 29 -4.81 -3.82 -5.96
N PRO A 30 -5.00 -4.25 -7.21
CA PRO A 30 -5.94 -3.58 -8.10
C PRO A 30 -7.36 -3.68 -7.53
N GLN A 31 -8.15 -2.60 -7.60
CA GLN A 31 -9.51 -2.58 -7.05
C GLN A 31 -10.42 -3.67 -7.63
N ARG A 32 -10.16 -4.08 -8.88
CA ARG A 32 -10.95 -5.06 -9.60
C ARG A 32 -10.68 -6.50 -9.14
N THR A 33 -9.42 -6.89 -9.01
CA THR A 33 -9.03 -8.29 -8.74
C THR A 33 -8.68 -8.55 -7.28
N ASN A 34 -8.31 -7.49 -6.55
CA ASN A 34 -7.71 -7.57 -5.21
C ASN A 34 -6.48 -8.49 -5.11
N GLU A 35 -5.85 -8.81 -6.25
CA GLU A 35 -4.64 -9.63 -6.26
C GLU A 35 -3.44 -8.80 -5.78
N PRO A 36 -2.67 -9.26 -4.78
CA PRO A 36 -1.52 -8.51 -4.28
C PRO A 36 -0.42 -8.47 -5.35
N LEU A 37 -0.19 -7.29 -5.92
CA LEU A 37 0.83 -7.06 -6.94
C LEU A 37 2.17 -6.64 -6.36
N ASP A 38 2.16 -5.96 -5.22
CA ASP A 38 3.36 -5.48 -4.56
C ASP A 38 3.17 -5.37 -3.06
N ARG A 39 4.29 -5.39 -2.33
CA ARG A 39 4.33 -5.26 -0.87
C ARG A 39 5.18 -4.07 -0.48
N ILE A 40 4.62 -3.22 0.38
CA ILE A 40 5.30 -2.07 0.96
C ILE A 40 5.54 -2.27 2.44
N VAL A 41 6.64 -1.69 2.93
CA VAL A 41 6.99 -1.66 4.35
C VAL A 41 7.48 -0.25 4.70
N ALA A 42 6.92 0.33 5.75
CA ALA A 42 7.33 1.62 6.28
C ALA A 42 7.43 1.58 7.81
N LYS A 43 8.17 2.53 8.37
CA LYS A 43 8.36 2.68 9.81
C LYS A 43 8.08 4.12 10.21
N GLY A 44 7.55 4.32 11.42
CA GLY A 44 7.29 5.64 12.01
C GLY A 44 7.49 5.60 13.53
N ALA A 45 7.66 6.76 14.17
CA ALA A 45 7.73 6.82 15.63
C ALA A 45 6.34 6.55 16.25
N THR A 46 5.27 6.89 15.53
CA THR A 46 3.88 6.56 15.89
C THR A 46 3.22 5.62 14.88
N ALA A 47 2.14 4.95 15.29
CA ALA A 47 1.36 4.09 14.39
C ALA A 47 0.81 4.87 13.19
N GLN A 48 0.45 6.14 13.41
CA GLN A 48 -0.06 7.01 12.36
C GLN A 48 1.04 7.41 11.38
N GLU A 49 2.22 7.82 11.87
CA GLU A 49 3.37 8.12 11.00
C GLU A 49 3.78 6.90 10.16
N ALA A 50 3.75 5.70 10.73
CA ALA A 50 4.07 4.49 9.99
C ALA A 50 3.07 4.25 8.84
N VAL A 51 1.78 4.50 9.07
CA VAL A 51 0.73 4.40 8.04
C VAL A 51 0.89 5.48 6.98
N GLU A 52 1.13 6.73 7.37
CA GLU A 52 1.35 7.84 6.42
C GLU A 52 2.56 7.57 5.52
N ALA A 53 3.67 7.11 6.10
CA ALA A 53 4.86 6.70 5.35
C ALA A 53 4.59 5.49 4.44
N ALA A 54 3.75 4.55 4.87
CA ALA A 54 3.34 3.43 4.02
C ALA A 54 2.48 3.93 2.83
N LEU A 55 1.54 4.85 3.06
CA LEU A 55 0.69 5.40 2.01
C LEU A 55 1.48 6.20 0.96
N GLU A 56 2.48 6.96 1.38
CA GLU A 56 3.36 7.68 0.44
C GLU A 56 4.11 6.71 -0.46
N LYS A 57 4.70 5.64 0.11
CA LYS A 57 5.32 4.57 -0.68
C LYS A 57 4.32 3.87 -1.58
N ALA A 58 3.10 3.63 -1.10
CA ALA A 58 2.05 2.99 -1.87
C ALA A 58 1.65 3.85 -3.09
N SER A 59 1.60 5.16 -2.92
CA SER A 59 1.27 6.11 -4.00
C SER A 59 2.31 6.06 -5.11
N VAL A 60 3.60 6.11 -4.75
CA VAL A 60 4.71 6.02 -5.72
C VAL A 60 4.73 4.66 -6.43
N ALA A 61 4.59 3.57 -5.68
CA ALA A 61 4.58 2.21 -6.23
C ALA A 61 3.36 1.98 -7.14
N SER A 62 2.17 2.46 -6.75
CA SER A 62 0.94 2.37 -7.56
C SER A 62 1.08 3.12 -8.88
N ALA A 63 1.69 4.31 -8.87
CA ALA A 63 2.01 5.04 -10.10
C ALA A 63 2.97 4.25 -10.99
N GLY A 64 4.01 3.63 -10.42
CA GLY A 64 4.92 2.74 -11.15
C GLY A 64 4.21 1.53 -11.76
N LEU A 65 3.31 0.88 -11.02
CA LEU A 65 2.52 -0.27 -11.49
C LEU A 65 1.55 0.10 -12.61
N TRP A 66 0.95 1.30 -12.55
CA TRP A 66 0.12 1.84 -13.62
C TRP A 66 0.91 2.08 -14.89
N LEU A 67 2.07 2.76 -14.77
CA LEU A 67 2.94 3.09 -15.91
C LEU A 67 3.60 1.86 -16.53
N ALA A 68 3.85 0.80 -15.76
CA ALA A 68 4.50 -0.42 -16.24
C ALA A 68 3.70 -1.18 -17.32
N GLY A 69 2.41 -0.87 -17.52
CA GLY A 69 1.58 -1.35 -18.64
C GLY A 69 1.21 -2.84 -18.59
N LYS A 70 2.06 -3.72 -18.06
CA LYS A 70 1.79 -5.16 -17.88
C LYS A 70 0.60 -5.44 -16.95
N ASN A 71 0.27 -4.50 -16.08
CA ASN A 71 -0.82 -4.62 -15.11
C ASN A 71 -2.13 -3.99 -15.59
N ARG A 72 -2.17 -3.33 -16.77
CA ARG A 72 -3.37 -2.63 -17.28
C ARG A 72 -4.64 -3.49 -17.26
N ARG A 73 -4.54 -4.76 -17.64
CA ARG A 73 -5.67 -5.71 -17.64
C ARG A 73 -6.33 -5.93 -16.27
N HIS A 74 -5.58 -5.69 -15.19
CA HIS A 74 -6.07 -5.82 -13.82
C HIS A 74 -6.58 -4.48 -13.27
N ILE A 75 -6.22 -3.37 -13.90
CA ILE A 75 -6.44 -2.00 -13.43
C ILE A 75 -7.59 -1.31 -14.20
N ASP A 76 -7.70 -1.54 -15.51
CA ASP A 76 -8.83 -1.15 -16.38
C ASP A 76 -10.03 -2.09 -16.19
#